data_AF-A0AB35WRD8-F1
#
_entry.id   AF-A0AB35WRD8-F1
#
_cell.length_a   1.000
_cell.length_b   1.000
_cell.length_c   1.000
_cell.angle_alpha   90.00
_cell.angle_beta   90.00
_cell.angle_gamma   90.00
#
_symmetry.space_group_name_H-M   'P 1'
#
loop_
_entity.id
_entity.type
_entity.pdbx_description
1 polymer ?
#
loop_
_entity_poly.entity_id
_entity_poly.type
_entity_poly.pdbx_seq_one_letter_code
_entity_poly.pdbx_strand_id
1 'polypeptide(L)'
;MEDTSAKAPEPDNNAAADDVTTSPGKGRNGDLKTGDERLLWGRAAGRCQRCNDDLSRDPLAWRAYNLAENAHIVASSVGGVRGTGEESAALADQIENHLLLCRKCHKIIDDKHRGEKLFPTDLLRKLKLDQEALVRRLMDLAKKPQSVAVYISAAVGDTRLQPIVINDINMAIVNAGLVPALSHPIHINLLSLLEVETLDSDPEFWIRANKLVRRELEAKVLESSHKRLSEVEHFSLFGMAPIPVLALLGSLIPDTRKAMVFEPIWREINPGREALRETIDIEVRQYDRDAATWSWPKERSQPWPLLGYRHLAGPQEQVGGDIAVLCEMSFPTHPELVTAALPDAPLYMLNSSTVSPNIIQALDTAEACRMARPPPASGL
;
A
#
# COMPACT_ATOMS: atom_id res chain seq x y z
N MET A 1 -88.54 -27.95 -18.23
CA MET A 1 -89.55 -27.64 -17.20
C MET A 1 -89.79 -28.93 -16.46
N GLU A 2 -89.68 -28.83 -15.13
CA GLU A 2 -90.02 -29.83 -14.10
C GLU A 2 -89.22 -31.13 -14.04
N ASP A 3 -89.00 -31.74 -12.88
CA ASP A 3 -88.70 -31.22 -11.54
C ASP A 3 -88.06 -32.39 -10.77
N THR A 4 -87.29 -31.96 -9.78
CA THR A 4 -86.44 -32.59 -8.80
C THR A 4 -87.06 -33.68 -7.91
N SER A 5 -86.20 -34.59 -7.44
CA SER A 5 -86.22 -34.99 -6.03
C SER A 5 -84.92 -35.68 -5.62
N ALA A 6 -84.10 -35.00 -4.82
CA ALA A 6 -83.08 -35.65 -3.98
C ALA A 6 -82.80 -34.81 -2.71
N LYS A 7 -83.24 -35.42 -1.61
CA LYS A 7 -83.07 -35.21 -0.16
C LYS A 7 -81.89 -34.36 0.36
N ALA A 8 -82.17 -33.56 1.39
CA ALA A 8 -81.27 -32.70 2.16
C ALA A 8 -80.39 -33.46 3.20
N PRO A 9 -79.28 -32.86 3.68
CA PRO A 9 -78.34 -33.46 4.63
C PRO A 9 -78.58 -33.02 6.09
N GLU A 10 -78.17 -33.86 7.06
CA GLU A 10 -77.98 -33.49 8.47
C GLU A 10 -76.48 -33.25 8.74
N PRO A 11 -76.09 -32.17 9.45
CA PRO A 11 -74.71 -31.96 9.88
C PRO A 11 -74.50 -32.41 11.33
N ASP A 12 -73.40 -33.13 11.55
CA ASP A 12 -72.96 -33.60 12.86
C ASP A 12 -72.04 -32.56 13.54
N ASN A 13 -72.35 -32.28 14.80
CA ASN A 13 -71.64 -31.36 15.68
C ASN A 13 -70.40 -32.03 16.29
N ASN A 14 -69.23 -31.39 16.20
CA ASN A 14 -68.31 -31.14 17.33
C ASN A 14 -66.89 -30.81 16.85
N ALA A 15 -66.44 -29.59 17.14
CA ALA A 15 -65.04 -29.33 17.45
C ALA A 15 -64.96 -28.05 18.29
N ALA A 16 -64.68 -28.24 19.58
CA ALA A 16 -64.41 -27.17 20.53
C ALA A 16 -63.11 -26.45 20.17
N ALA A 17 -63.11 -25.15 20.39
CA ALA A 17 -62.02 -24.23 20.16
C ALA A 17 -60.95 -24.34 21.26
N ASP A 18 -59.69 -24.45 20.85
CA ASP A 18 -58.53 -24.08 21.66
C ASP A 18 -57.88 -22.84 21.03
N ASP A 19 -57.97 -21.73 21.77
CA ASP A 19 -57.36 -20.44 21.44
C ASP A 19 -55.89 -20.47 21.88
N VAL A 20 -54.98 -20.65 20.92
CA VAL A 20 -53.54 -20.45 21.11
C VAL A 20 -53.15 -19.13 20.43
N THR A 21 -53.04 -18.09 21.24
CA THR A 21 -52.42 -16.82 20.86
C THR A 21 -50.95 -17.05 20.51
N THR A 22 -50.64 -17.05 19.21
CA THR A 22 -49.26 -17.11 18.70
C THR A 22 -48.64 -15.72 18.69
N SER A 23 -47.51 -15.57 19.38
CA SER A 23 -46.66 -14.37 19.32
C SER A 23 -45.97 -14.27 17.95
N PRO A 24 -45.62 -13.08 17.45
CA PRO A 24 -45.01 -12.93 16.12
C PRO A 24 -43.63 -13.58 16.08
N GLY A 25 -43.37 -14.36 15.03
CA GLY A 25 -42.25 -15.27 14.90
C GLY A 25 -40.86 -14.62 15.07
N LYS A 26 -40.12 -15.10 16.06
CA LYS A 26 -38.65 -15.08 16.09
C LYS A 26 -38.17 -15.80 14.83
N GLY A 27 -37.29 -15.17 14.04
CA GLY A 27 -36.64 -15.81 12.89
C GLY A 27 -36.05 -17.17 13.28
N ARG A 28 -36.08 -18.13 12.37
CA ARG A 28 -35.54 -19.48 12.59
C ARG A 28 -34.08 -19.34 13.08
N ASN A 29 -33.79 -19.80 14.30
CA ASN A 29 -32.45 -20.10 14.83
C ASN A 29 -31.32 -19.05 14.65
N GLY A 30 -31.52 -17.81 15.08
CA GLY A 30 -30.40 -16.86 15.22
C GLY A 30 -29.78 -16.40 13.90
N ASP A 31 -30.56 -16.45 12.81
CA ASP A 31 -30.16 -15.81 11.56
C ASP A 31 -30.26 -14.28 11.68
N LEU A 32 -29.37 -13.57 10.98
CA LEU A 32 -29.46 -12.11 10.85
C LEU A 32 -30.73 -11.69 10.12
N LYS A 33 -31.27 -10.53 10.49
CA LYS A 33 -32.33 -9.88 9.72
C LYS A 33 -31.76 -9.45 8.36
N THR A 34 -32.59 -9.43 7.32
CA THR A 34 -32.16 -9.07 5.95
C THR A 34 -31.41 -7.73 5.86
N GLY A 35 -31.74 -6.75 6.71
CA GLY A 35 -31.01 -5.48 6.79
C GLY A 35 -29.56 -5.67 7.27
N ASP A 36 -29.37 -6.49 8.30
CA ASP A 36 -28.06 -6.78 8.88
C ASP A 36 -27.24 -7.71 7.99
N GLU A 37 -27.87 -8.63 7.26
CA GLU A 37 -27.20 -9.43 6.24
C GLU A 37 -26.60 -8.55 5.14
N ARG A 38 -27.38 -7.58 4.63
CA ARG A 38 -26.89 -6.60 3.64
C ARG A 38 -25.79 -5.72 4.21
N LEU A 39 -25.91 -5.33 5.47
CA LEU A 39 -24.89 -4.53 6.15
C LEU A 39 -23.59 -5.31 6.32
N LEU A 40 -23.66 -6.61 6.69
CA LEU A 40 -22.51 -7.50 6.79
C LEU A 40 -21.83 -7.65 5.42
N TRP A 41 -22.61 -7.87 4.37
CA TRP A 41 -22.14 -7.88 2.98
C TRP A 41 -21.40 -6.60 2.60
N GLY A 42 -21.99 -5.44 2.89
CA GLY A 42 -21.40 -4.14 2.61
C GLY A 42 -20.10 -3.90 3.38
N ARG A 43 -20.08 -4.22 4.68
CA ARG A 43 -18.90 -4.06 5.55
C ARG A 43 -17.73 -4.96 5.14
N ALA A 44 -18.02 -6.15 4.62
CA ALA A 44 -17.01 -7.08 4.11
C ALA A 44 -16.69 -6.90 2.61
N ALA A 45 -17.32 -5.93 1.93
CA ALA A 45 -17.23 -5.72 0.48
C ALA A 45 -17.48 -6.98 -0.37
N GLY A 46 -18.38 -7.86 0.11
CA GLY A 46 -18.68 -9.14 -0.55
C GLY A 46 -17.50 -10.13 -0.61
N ARG A 47 -16.49 -9.97 0.25
CA ARG A 47 -15.33 -10.85 0.33
C ARG A 47 -15.32 -11.65 1.62
N CYS A 48 -14.78 -12.87 1.55
CA CYS A 48 -14.60 -13.71 2.72
C CYS A 48 -13.68 -13.03 3.74
N GLN A 49 -14.15 -12.81 4.97
CA GLN A 49 -13.36 -12.12 6.02
C GLN A 49 -12.15 -12.94 6.53
N ARG A 50 -11.92 -14.14 5.99
CA ARG A 50 -10.74 -14.96 6.26
C ARG A 50 -9.79 -15.10 5.07
N CYS A 51 -10.28 -15.47 3.89
CA CYS A 51 -9.44 -15.70 2.70
C CYS A 51 -9.51 -14.59 1.66
N ASN A 52 -10.36 -13.58 1.86
CA ASN A 52 -10.58 -12.43 0.99
C ASN A 52 -11.09 -12.77 -0.44
N ASP A 53 -11.46 -14.03 -0.69
CA ASP A 53 -12.10 -14.47 -1.93
C ASP A 53 -13.40 -13.71 -2.17
N ASP A 54 -13.66 -13.38 -3.44
CA ASP A 54 -14.88 -12.75 -3.89
C ASP A 54 -16.06 -13.73 -3.82
N LEU A 55 -17.08 -13.38 -3.06
CA LEU A 55 -18.26 -14.21 -2.81
C LEU A 55 -19.47 -13.80 -3.65
N SER A 56 -19.33 -12.75 -4.46
CA SER A 56 -20.41 -12.17 -5.27
C SER A 56 -20.59 -12.83 -6.63
N ARG A 57 -19.69 -13.76 -7.00
CA ARG A 57 -19.70 -14.45 -8.29
C ARG A 57 -19.05 -15.82 -8.24
N ASP A 58 -19.43 -16.66 -9.19
CA ASP A 58 -18.71 -17.88 -9.51
C ASP A 58 -17.29 -17.54 -10.02
N PRO A 59 -16.21 -18.04 -9.39
CA PRO A 59 -14.84 -17.78 -9.82
C PRO A 59 -14.49 -18.36 -11.21
N LEU A 60 -15.22 -19.38 -11.69
CA LEU A 60 -14.94 -20.01 -12.97
C LEU A 60 -15.67 -19.33 -14.13
N ALA A 61 -16.98 -19.14 -14.03
CA ALA A 61 -17.79 -18.56 -15.10
C ALA A 61 -17.98 -17.04 -14.98
N TRP A 62 -17.51 -16.39 -13.91
CA TRP A 62 -17.66 -14.96 -13.65
C TRP A 62 -19.12 -14.47 -13.63
N ARG A 63 -20.05 -15.39 -13.33
CA ARG A 63 -21.49 -15.11 -13.24
C ARG A 63 -21.86 -14.69 -11.83
N ALA A 64 -22.77 -13.74 -11.70
CA ALA A 64 -23.30 -13.31 -10.41
C ALA A 64 -23.90 -14.50 -9.65
N TYR A 65 -23.40 -14.73 -8.43
CA TYR A 65 -23.84 -15.82 -7.57
C TYR A 65 -23.46 -15.51 -6.13
N ASN A 66 -24.37 -15.77 -5.17
CA ASN A 66 -24.06 -15.58 -3.76
C ASN A 66 -23.39 -16.84 -3.19
N LEU A 67 -22.09 -16.77 -2.95
CA LEU A 67 -21.28 -17.83 -2.34
C LEU A 67 -21.01 -17.60 -0.84
N ALA A 68 -21.63 -16.57 -0.25
CA ALA A 68 -21.38 -16.22 1.13
C ALA A 68 -22.29 -16.98 2.10
N GLU A 69 -21.73 -17.24 3.28
CA GLU A 69 -22.43 -17.79 4.42
C GLU A 69 -22.23 -16.83 5.61
N ASN A 70 -23.29 -16.64 6.39
CA ASN A 70 -23.27 -15.87 7.63
C ASN A 70 -22.84 -16.83 8.75
N ALA A 71 -21.57 -16.78 9.12
CA ALA A 71 -20.99 -17.67 10.11
C ALA A 71 -20.99 -17.03 11.50
N HIS A 72 -21.46 -17.76 12.51
CA HIS A 72 -21.42 -17.29 13.89
C HIS A 72 -20.00 -17.31 14.45
N ILE A 73 -19.62 -16.25 15.17
CA ILE A 73 -18.41 -16.23 15.99
C ILE A 73 -18.65 -17.10 17.23
N VAL A 74 -19.71 -16.82 17.98
CA VAL A 74 -20.25 -17.65 19.06
C VAL A 74 -21.51 -18.32 18.53
N ALA A 75 -21.52 -19.66 18.49
CA ALA A 75 -22.65 -20.41 17.94
C ALA A 75 -23.99 -20.02 18.61
N SER A 76 -25.08 -20.00 17.84
CA SER A 76 -26.43 -19.69 18.34
C SER A 76 -27.00 -20.75 19.29
N SER A 77 -26.36 -21.91 19.40
CA SER A 77 -26.73 -22.98 20.34
C SER A 77 -25.59 -23.31 21.29
N VAL A 78 -25.93 -23.71 22.51
CA VAL A 78 -24.95 -24.09 23.56
C VAL A 78 -24.10 -25.29 23.15
N GLY A 79 -24.64 -26.21 22.35
CA GLY A 79 -23.89 -27.37 21.83
C GLY A 79 -23.09 -27.08 20.56
N GLY A 80 -23.13 -25.84 20.05
CA GLY A 80 -22.35 -25.41 18.90
C GLY A 80 -20.92 -25.02 19.27
N VAL A 81 -20.07 -24.85 18.26
CA VAL A 81 -18.66 -24.48 18.47
C VAL A 81 -18.60 -23.09 19.12
N ARG A 82 -17.87 -22.98 20.24
CA ARG A 82 -17.78 -21.77 21.08
C ARG A 82 -19.12 -21.35 21.73
N GLY A 83 -20.17 -22.15 21.66
CA GLY A 83 -21.49 -21.82 22.22
C GLY A 83 -21.50 -21.86 23.75
N THR A 84 -22.19 -20.89 24.37
CA THR A 84 -22.39 -20.82 25.83
C THR A 84 -23.83 -20.42 26.13
N GLY A 85 -24.37 -20.80 27.30
CA GLY A 85 -25.77 -20.54 27.65
C GLY A 85 -26.19 -19.06 27.52
N GLU A 86 -25.33 -18.15 27.96
CA GLU A 86 -25.60 -16.71 28.01
C GLU A 86 -25.29 -16.03 26.67
N GLU A 87 -24.07 -16.18 26.13
CA GLU A 87 -23.68 -15.49 24.90
C GLU A 87 -24.40 -16.04 23.67
N SER A 88 -24.64 -17.36 23.58
CA SER A 88 -25.35 -17.94 22.43
C SER A 88 -26.75 -17.36 22.27
N ALA A 89 -27.45 -17.09 23.38
CA ALA A 89 -28.78 -16.51 23.33
C ALA A 89 -28.74 -14.99 23.07
N ALA A 90 -27.79 -14.27 23.68
CA ALA A 90 -27.69 -12.81 23.58
C ALA A 90 -27.15 -12.33 22.22
N LEU A 91 -26.24 -13.10 21.62
CA LEU A 91 -25.52 -12.71 20.40
C LEU A 91 -26.04 -13.39 19.13
N ALA A 92 -27.03 -14.28 19.25
CA ALA A 92 -27.51 -15.13 18.17
C ALA A 92 -27.75 -14.35 16.87
N ASP A 93 -28.46 -13.23 16.95
CA ASP A 93 -28.89 -12.40 15.82
C ASP A 93 -28.14 -11.05 15.73
N GLN A 94 -27.02 -10.91 16.43
CA GLN A 94 -26.24 -9.67 16.44
C GLN A 94 -25.19 -9.68 15.31
N ILE A 95 -25.13 -8.63 14.51
CA ILE A 95 -24.19 -8.52 13.37
C ILE A 95 -22.72 -8.59 13.83
N GLU A 96 -22.43 -8.14 15.04
CA GLU A 96 -21.13 -8.22 15.69
C GLU A 96 -20.66 -9.67 15.88
N ASN A 97 -21.61 -10.61 15.99
CA ASN A 97 -21.38 -12.04 16.15
C ASN A 97 -21.32 -12.81 14.81
N HIS A 98 -21.33 -12.13 13.67
CA HIS A 98 -21.32 -12.77 12.36
C HIS A 98 -20.13 -12.38 11.50
N LEU A 99 -19.60 -13.37 10.80
CA LEU A 99 -18.60 -13.24 9.74
C LEU A 99 -19.22 -13.57 8.39
N LEU A 100 -18.85 -12.81 7.36
CA LEU A 100 -19.11 -13.17 5.96
C LEU A 100 -18.01 -14.13 5.49
N LEU A 101 -18.33 -15.40 5.28
CA LEU A 101 -17.34 -16.42 4.89
C LEU A 101 -17.73 -17.16 3.63
N CYS A 102 -16.74 -17.70 2.92
CA CYS A 102 -16.99 -18.76 1.94
C CYS A 102 -17.26 -20.08 2.67
N ARG A 103 -18.00 -20.98 2.01
CA ARG A 103 -18.31 -22.32 2.54
C ARG A 103 -17.10 -23.11 3.03
N LYS A 104 -15.97 -23.02 2.33
CA LYS A 104 -14.71 -23.68 2.72
C LYS A 104 -14.21 -23.16 4.06
N CYS A 105 -14.17 -21.84 4.24
CA CYS A 105 -13.69 -21.22 5.47
C CYS A 105 -14.65 -21.45 6.64
N HIS A 106 -15.96 -21.35 6.39
CA HIS A 106 -16.99 -21.59 7.39
C HIS A 106 -16.90 -23.02 7.94
N LYS A 107 -16.86 -24.03 7.07
CA LYS A 107 -16.69 -25.44 7.48
C LYS A 107 -15.47 -25.69 8.36
N ILE A 108 -14.35 -25.00 8.10
CA ILE A 108 -13.13 -25.14 8.89
C ILE A 108 -13.27 -24.49 10.28
N ILE A 109 -13.92 -23.33 10.35
CA ILE A 109 -14.11 -22.57 11.61
C ILE A 109 -15.12 -23.27 12.53
N ASP A 110 -16.11 -23.93 11.95
CA ASP A 110 -17.16 -24.67 12.66
C ASP A 110 -16.87 -26.17 12.86
N ASP A 111 -15.62 -26.57 12.66
CA ASP A 111 -15.19 -27.92 13.02
C ASP A 111 -15.34 -28.14 14.54
N LYS A 112 -16.13 -29.15 14.93
CA LYS A 112 -16.45 -29.42 16.34
C LYS A 112 -15.25 -29.81 17.21
N HIS A 113 -14.16 -30.28 16.61
CA HIS A 113 -13.01 -30.80 17.34
C HIS A 113 -11.87 -29.80 17.39
N ARG A 114 -11.69 -29.00 16.34
CA ARG A 114 -10.53 -28.12 16.14
C ARG A 114 -10.93 -26.65 16.04
N GLY A 115 -12.18 -26.35 15.73
CA GLY A 115 -12.68 -25.01 15.44
C GLY A 115 -12.41 -24.03 16.57
N GLU A 116 -12.79 -24.36 17.81
CA GLU A 116 -12.54 -23.51 18.97
C GLU A 116 -11.05 -23.31 19.26
N LYS A 117 -10.25 -24.38 19.16
CA LYS A 117 -8.80 -24.33 19.42
C LYS A 117 -8.04 -23.51 18.39
N LEU A 118 -8.37 -23.66 17.10
CA LEU A 118 -7.68 -22.99 15.99
C LEU A 118 -8.26 -21.60 15.69
N PHE A 119 -9.54 -21.41 16.00
CA PHE A 119 -10.29 -20.19 15.76
C PHE A 119 -11.08 -19.80 17.01
N PRO A 120 -10.38 -19.38 18.09
CA PRO A 120 -11.03 -18.86 19.27
C PRO A 120 -11.76 -17.55 18.95
N THR A 121 -12.74 -17.20 19.78
CA THR A 121 -13.63 -16.04 19.61
C THR A 121 -12.87 -14.74 19.33
N ASP A 122 -11.77 -14.49 20.04
CA ASP A 122 -10.98 -13.26 19.87
C ASP A 122 -10.28 -13.17 18.50
N LEU A 123 -9.81 -14.30 17.96
CA LEU A 123 -9.25 -14.34 16.62
C LEU A 123 -10.31 -14.04 15.55
N LEU A 124 -11.51 -14.60 15.70
CA LEU A 124 -12.62 -14.36 14.78
C LEU A 124 -13.11 -12.91 14.83
N ARG A 125 -13.21 -12.32 16.03
CA ARG A 125 -13.49 -10.89 16.21
C ARG A 125 -12.42 -10.03 15.55
N LYS A 126 -11.14 -10.38 15.71
CA LYS A 126 -10.03 -9.68 15.04
C LYS A 126 -10.15 -9.76 13.51
N LEU A 127 -10.40 -10.94 12.94
CA LEU A 127 -10.60 -11.11 11.49
C LEU A 127 -11.74 -10.23 10.96
N LYS A 128 -12.86 -10.18 11.69
CA LYS A 128 -13.98 -9.29 11.36
C LYS A 128 -13.54 -7.84 11.31
N LEU A 129 -12.98 -7.34 12.43
CA LEU A 129 -12.61 -5.94 12.59
C LEU A 129 -11.53 -5.51 11.59
N ASP A 130 -10.51 -6.34 11.36
CA ASP A 130 -9.42 -6.05 10.43
C ASP A 130 -9.95 -5.91 9.00
N GLN A 131 -10.81 -6.83 8.55
CA GLN A 131 -11.37 -6.79 7.21
C GLN A 131 -12.31 -5.59 7.04
N GLU A 132 -13.22 -5.34 8.00
CA GLU A 132 -14.14 -4.19 7.91
C GLU A 132 -13.39 -2.86 7.96
N ALA A 133 -12.32 -2.77 8.76
CA ALA A 133 -11.45 -1.60 8.80
C ALA A 133 -10.67 -1.42 7.47
N LEU A 134 -10.19 -2.52 6.87
CA LEU A 134 -9.55 -2.48 5.55
C LEU A 134 -10.51 -1.98 4.48
N VAL A 135 -11.71 -2.55 4.40
CA VAL A 135 -12.75 -2.12 3.45
C VAL A 135 -13.07 -0.64 3.64
N ARG A 136 -13.27 -0.19 4.90
CA ARG A 136 -13.51 1.23 5.19
C ARG A 136 -12.37 2.11 4.69
N ARG A 137 -11.12 1.78 5.04
CA ARG A 137 -9.93 2.53 4.58
C ARG A 137 -9.87 2.60 3.05
N LEU A 138 -10.05 1.48 2.35
CA LEU A 138 -10.01 1.46 0.88
C LEU A 138 -11.14 2.27 0.25
N MET A 139 -12.34 2.23 0.82
CA MET A 139 -13.49 2.99 0.31
C MET A 139 -13.39 4.48 0.62
N ASP A 140 -12.82 4.88 1.77
CA ASP A 140 -12.51 6.27 2.10
C ASP A 140 -11.50 6.87 1.11
N LEU A 141 -10.64 6.03 0.54
CA LEU A 141 -9.70 6.42 -0.51
C LEU A 141 -10.36 6.56 -1.88
N ALA A 142 -11.52 5.96 -2.17
CA ALA A 142 -12.09 5.89 -3.52
C ALA A 142 -12.37 7.26 -4.19
N LYS A 143 -12.40 8.36 -3.43
CA LYS A 143 -12.53 9.74 -3.94
C LYS A 143 -11.25 10.57 -3.80
N LYS A 144 -10.14 9.96 -3.39
CA LYS A 144 -8.82 10.60 -3.26
C LYS A 144 -8.08 10.61 -4.60
N PRO A 145 -7.07 11.48 -4.78
CA PRO A 145 -6.27 11.50 -5.99
C PRO A 145 -5.66 10.14 -6.29
N GLN A 146 -5.78 9.72 -7.54
CA GLN A 146 -5.13 8.51 -8.03
C GLN A 146 -3.66 8.83 -8.33
N SER A 147 -2.78 7.94 -7.88
CA SER A 147 -1.35 8.06 -8.07
C SER A 147 -0.83 6.97 -8.99
N VAL A 148 -0.12 7.37 -10.05
CA VAL A 148 0.60 6.44 -10.91
C VAL A 148 1.90 6.06 -10.21
N ALA A 149 2.01 4.79 -9.83
CA ALA A 149 3.22 4.26 -9.21
C ALA A 149 4.30 4.02 -10.28
N VAL A 150 5.49 4.58 -10.08
CA VAL A 150 6.68 4.33 -10.89
C VAL A 150 7.76 3.75 -10.00
N TYR A 151 8.24 2.56 -10.36
CA TYR A 151 9.34 1.88 -9.69
C TYR A 151 10.52 1.80 -10.65
N ILE A 152 11.68 2.32 -10.25
CA ILE A 152 12.92 2.22 -11.04
C ILE A 152 13.95 1.40 -10.28
N SER A 153 14.58 0.45 -10.96
CA SER A 153 15.60 -0.43 -10.36
C SER A 153 16.83 -0.57 -11.25
N ALA A 154 18.02 -0.38 -10.69
CA ALA A 154 19.32 -0.55 -11.33
C ALA A 154 20.34 -1.02 -10.29
N ALA A 155 21.35 -1.81 -10.65
CA ALA A 155 22.37 -2.16 -9.66
C ALA A 155 23.10 -0.89 -9.18
N VAL A 156 23.53 -0.96 -7.92
CA VAL A 156 24.30 0.08 -7.25
C VAL A 156 25.55 -0.60 -6.69
N GLY A 157 26.70 -0.36 -7.32
CA GLY A 157 27.92 -1.11 -7.04
C GLY A 157 27.74 -2.63 -7.16
N ASP A 158 28.44 -3.39 -6.31
CA ASP A 158 28.43 -4.87 -6.32
C ASP A 158 27.19 -5.50 -5.65
N THR A 159 26.24 -4.68 -5.16
CA THR A 159 25.12 -5.18 -4.35
C THR A 159 24.01 -5.75 -5.22
N ARG A 160 23.62 -7.00 -4.94
CA ARG A 160 22.41 -7.59 -5.53
C ARG A 160 21.16 -6.99 -4.88
N LEU A 161 20.40 -6.20 -5.63
CA LEU A 161 19.13 -5.66 -5.16
C LEU A 161 18.08 -6.77 -4.99
N GLN A 162 17.35 -6.73 -3.88
CA GLN A 162 16.10 -7.48 -3.77
C GLN A 162 14.96 -6.65 -4.36
N PRO A 163 14.18 -7.17 -5.32
CA PRO A 163 13.03 -6.47 -5.89
C PRO A 163 12.02 -6.08 -4.80
N ILE A 164 11.41 -4.90 -4.92
CA ILE A 164 10.29 -4.50 -4.07
C ILE A 164 9.06 -5.35 -4.44
N VAL A 165 8.35 -5.86 -3.43
CA VAL A 165 7.11 -6.61 -3.63
C VAL A 165 5.99 -5.64 -4.04
N ILE A 166 5.25 -5.97 -5.11
CA ILE A 166 4.20 -5.11 -5.69
C ILE A 166 3.12 -4.76 -4.66
N ASN A 167 2.75 -5.71 -3.80
CA ASN A 167 1.75 -5.46 -2.76
C ASN A 167 2.23 -4.41 -1.75
N ASP A 168 3.53 -4.38 -1.42
CA ASP A 168 4.08 -3.38 -0.50
C ASP A 168 4.02 -1.98 -1.10
N ILE A 169 4.28 -1.84 -2.41
CA ILE A 169 4.13 -0.58 -3.15
C ILE A 169 2.70 -0.06 -3.06
N ASN A 170 1.72 -0.91 -3.38
CA ASN A 170 0.31 -0.52 -3.36
C ASN A 170 -0.14 -0.15 -1.92
N MET A 171 0.32 -0.90 -0.92
CA MET A 171 0.01 -0.62 0.48
C MET A 171 0.66 0.68 0.96
N ALA A 172 1.90 0.98 0.57
CA ALA A 172 2.57 2.25 0.87
C ALA A 172 1.77 3.45 0.35
N ILE A 173 1.28 3.37 -0.89
CA ILE A 173 0.45 4.41 -1.51
C ILE A 173 -0.86 4.60 -0.74
N VAL A 174 -1.53 3.51 -0.38
CA VAL A 174 -2.75 3.51 0.45
C VAL A 174 -2.50 4.14 1.81
N ASN A 175 -1.40 3.79 2.48
CA ASN A 175 -1.02 4.32 3.79
C ASN A 175 -0.69 5.82 3.74
N ALA A 176 -0.16 6.30 2.61
CA ALA A 176 0.05 7.72 2.35
C ALA A 176 -1.24 8.51 2.03
N GLY A 177 -2.41 7.87 2.03
CA GLY A 177 -3.70 8.52 1.77
C GLY A 177 -4.04 8.70 0.28
N LEU A 178 -3.39 7.93 -0.59
CA LEU A 178 -3.55 7.96 -2.05
C LEU A 178 -4.18 6.65 -2.57
N VAL A 179 -4.67 6.67 -3.81
CA VAL A 179 -5.18 5.46 -4.49
C VAL A 179 -4.20 5.03 -5.57
N PRO A 180 -3.73 3.77 -5.60
CA PRO A 180 -3.00 3.26 -6.75
C PRO A 180 -3.85 3.37 -8.02
N ALA A 181 -3.37 4.11 -9.02
CA ALA A 181 -4.06 4.25 -10.31
C ALA A 181 -4.00 2.95 -11.15
N LEU A 182 -3.03 2.09 -10.84
CA LEU A 182 -2.71 0.86 -11.56
C LEU A 182 -2.59 -0.29 -10.57
N SER A 183 -2.94 -1.51 -10.99
CA SER A 183 -2.77 -2.73 -10.17
C SER A 183 -1.30 -3.10 -9.96
N HIS A 184 -0.43 -2.71 -10.90
CA HIS A 184 1.01 -2.92 -10.89
C HIS A 184 1.71 -1.60 -11.15
N PRO A 185 2.85 -1.33 -10.49
CA PRO A 185 3.64 -0.13 -10.78
C PRO A 185 4.24 -0.21 -12.19
N ILE A 186 4.47 0.96 -12.77
CA ILE A 186 5.29 1.10 -13.97
C ILE A 186 6.72 0.81 -13.56
N HIS A 187 7.22 -0.37 -13.94
CA HIS A 187 8.58 -0.80 -13.63
C HIS A 187 9.54 -0.43 -14.76
N ILE A 188 10.50 0.44 -14.45
CA ILE A 188 11.65 0.75 -15.29
C ILE A 188 12.83 -0.09 -14.77
N ASN A 189 13.05 -1.24 -15.42
CA ASN A 189 14.09 -2.18 -15.02
C ASN A 189 15.38 -1.93 -15.81
N LEU A 190 16.40 -1.38 -15.17
CA LEU A 190 17.73 -1.19 -15.73
C LEU A 190 18.70 -2.32 -15.36
N LEU A 191 18.28 -3.34 -14.59
CA LEU A 191 19.12 -4.52 -14.30
C LEU A 191 19.46 -5.29 -15.58
N SER A 192 18.60 -5.20 -16.60
CA SER A 192 18.86 -5.77 -17.94
C SER A 192 20.08 -5.17 -18.63
N LEU A 193 20.54 -3.98 -18.22
CA LEU A 193 21.75 -3.37 -18.78
C LEU A 193 23.04 -4.03 -18.25
N LEU A 194 22.97 -4.72 -17.11
CA LEU A 194 24.13 -5.35 -16.45
C LEU A 194 24.53 -6.69 -17.10
N GLU A 195 23.66 -7.27 -17.93
CA GLU A 195 23.99 -8.47 -18.71
C GLU A 195 25.11 -8.21 -19.74
N VAL A 196 25.56 -6.96 -19.88
CA VAL A 196 26.56 -6.50 -20.87
C VAL A 196 27.92 -6.13 -20.21
N GLU A 197 28.22 -6.56 -18.99
CA GLU A 197 29.45 -6.19 -18.22
C GLU A 197 29.63 -4.67 -17.97
N THR A 198 28.65 -3.85 -18.31
CA THR A 198 28.69 -2.41 -18.06
C THR A 198 28.16 -2.13 -16.65
N LEU A 199 29.06 -1.82 -15.70
CA LEU A 199 28.72 -1.29 -14.38
C LEU A 199 28.27 0.18 -14.48
N ASP A 200 27.74 0.74 -13.40
CA ASP A 200 27.44 2.18 -13.30
C ASP A 200 28.70 3.07 -13.38
N SER A 201 29.89 2.48 -13.34
CA SER A 201 31.16 3.13 -13.66
C SER A 201 31.42 3.32 -15.17
N ASP A 202 30.67 2.65 -16.05
CA ASP A 202 30.88 2.71 -17.50
C ASP A 202 30.08 3.87 -18.14
N PRO A 203 30.72 4.81 -18.89
CA PRO A 203 30.01 5.84 -19.66
C PRO A 203 28.88 5.32 -20.56
N GLU A 204 29.03 4.13 -21.16
CA GLU A 204 28.03 3.52 -22.04
C GLU A 204 26.77 3.12 -21.27
N PHE A 205 26.89 2.72 -19.99
CA PHE A 205 25.75 2.47 -19.13
C PHE A 205 24.85 3.71 -19.04
N TRP A 206 25.44 4.89 -18.86
CA TRP A 206 24.68 6.14 -18.71
C TRP A 206 23.95 6.54 -19.99
N ILE A 207 24.58 6.36 -21.15
CA ILE A 207 23.95 6.60 -22.46
C ILE A 207 22.71 5.71 -22.63
N ARG A 208 22.86 4.41 -22.33
CA ARG A 208 21.77 3.43 -22.42
C ARG A 208 20.67 3.67 -21.40
N ALA A 209 21.04 3.89 -20.14
CA ALA A 209 20.11 4.19 -19.06
C ALA A 209 19.28 5.44 -19.39
N ASN A 210 19.92 6.51 -19.89
CA ASN A 210 19.20 7.74 -20.27
C ASN A 210 18.14 7.48 -21.36
N LYS A 211 18.54 6.79 -22.43
CA LYS A 211 17.61 6.44 -23.53
C LYS A 211 16.48 5.53 -23.07
N LEU A 212 16.81 4.53 -22.25
CA LEU A 212 15.84 3.53 -21.77
C LEU A 212 14.84 4.17 -20.81
N VAL A 213 15.29 4.92 -19.80
CA VAL A 213 14.40 5.58 -18.82
C VAL A 213 13.41 6.51 -19.52
N ARG A 214 13.89 7.37 -20.43
CA ARG A 214 13.02 8.29 -21.19
C ARG A 214 11.93 7.56 -21.97
N ARG A 215 12.36 6.56 -22.76
CA ARG A 215 11.45 5.77 -23.61
C ARG A 215 10.43 5.00 -22.79
N GLU A 216 10.89 4.26 -21.78
CA GLU A 216 10.04 3.35 -20.99
C GLU A 216 9.06 4.13 -20.12
N LEU A 217 9.48 5.25 -19.53
CA LEU A 217 8.60 6.07 -18.70
C LEU A 217 7.41 6.60 -19.52
N GLU A 218 7.67 7.26 -20.65
CA GLU A 218 6.60 7.79 -21.50
C GLU A 218 5.69 6.70 -22.05
N ALA A 219 6.28 5.63 -22.62
CA ALA A 219 5.54 4.55 -23.24
C ALA A 219 4.64 3.82 -22.22
N LYS A 220 5.20 3.42 -21.07
CA LYS A 220 4.45 2.63 -20.08
C LYS A 220 3.39 3.45 -19.35
N VAL A 221 3.62 4.76 -19.14
CA VAL A 221 2.58 5.64 -18.57
C VAL A 221 1.41 5.73 -19.54
N LEU A 222 1.68 5.96 -20.83
CA LEU A 222 0.63 6.03 -21.84
C LEU A 222 -0.12 4.70 -21.98
N GLU A 223 0.59 3.58 -22.05
CA GLU A 223 0.01 2.25 -22.20
C GLU A 223 -0.85 1.86 -20.99
N SER A 224 -0.33 2.05 -19.78
CA SER A 224 -0.96 1.53 -18.55
C SER A 224 -2.08 2.43 -18.04
N SER A 225 -1.93 3.76 -18.18
CA SER A 225 -2.87 4.73 -17.60
C SER A 225 -3.74 5.45 -18.63
N HIS A 226 -3.48 5.26 -19.94
CA HIS A 226 -4.11 5.98 -21.04
C HIS A 226 -3.98 7.51 -20.92
N LYS A 227 -2.91 7.99 -20.25
CA LYS A 227 -2.60 9.40 -20.04
C LYS A 227 -1.18 9.70 -20.50
N ARG A 228 -0.94 10.89 -21.03
CA ARG A 228 0.43 11.42 -21.17
C ARG A 228 0.99 11.74 -19.78
N LEU A 229 2.31 11.82 -19.63
CA LEU A 229 2.95 12.26 -18.37
C LEU A 229 2.36 13.58 -17.86
N SER A 230 2.09 14.50 -18.79
CA SER A 230 1.48 15.80 -18.53
C SER A 230 0.00 15.74 -18.18
N GLU A 231 -0.65 14.58 -18.10
CA GLU A 231 -2.06 14.40 -17.75
C GLU A 231 -2.23 13.61 -16.45
N VAL A 232 -1.15 13.00 -15.95
CA VAL A 232 -1.13 12.33 -14.65
C VAL A 232 -1.26 13.38 -13.55
N GLU A 233 -2.14 13.13 -12.58
CA GLU A 233 -2.38 14.07 -11.47
C GLU A 233 -1.32 13.96 -10.38
N HIS A 234 -0.92 12.73 -10.07
CA HIS A 234 0.02 12.42 -9.02
C HIS A 234 0.90 11.21 -9.39
N PHE A 235 2.18 11.26 -9.03
CA PHE A 235 3.13 10.15 -9.13
C PHE A 235 3.59 9.66 -7.76
N SER A 236 3.65 8.34 -7.57
CA SER A 236 4.31 7.71 -6.42
C SER A 236 5.60 7.06 -6.91
N LEU A 237 6.75 7.61 -6.51
CA LEU A 237 8.06 7.26 -7.04
C LEU A 237 8.81 6.35 -6.06
N PHE A 238 9.22 5.17 -6.53
CA PHE A 238 10.00 4.19 -5.77
C PHE A 238 11.35 4.02 -6.48
N GLY A 239 12.43 4.49 -5.86
CA GLY A 239 13.76 4.54 -6.48
C GLY A 239 14.77 3.60 -5.84
N MET A 240 15.27 2.62 -6.60
CA MET A 240 16.41 1.78 -6.24
C MET A 240 17.44 1.78 -7.37
N ALA A 241 18.12 2.91 -7.57
CA ALA A 241 19.06 3.10 -8.67
C ALA A 241 20.15 4.11 -8.29
N PRO A 242 21.26 4.20 -9.05
CA PRO A 242 22.28 5.24 -8.85
C PRO A 242 21.70 6.65 -8.91
N ILE A 243 22.31 7.57 -8.15
CA ILE A 243 21.85 8.97 -8.01
C ILE A 243 21.57 9.65 -9.36
N PRO A 244 22.42 9.55 -10.40
CA PRO A 244 22.15 10.22 -11.67
C PRO A 244 20.92 9.66 -12.41
N VAL A 245 20.61 8.36 -12.26
CA VAL A 245 19.39 7.76 -12.81
C VAL A 245 18.15 8.32 -12.10
N LEU A 246 18.21 8.45 -10.78
CA LEU A 246 17.12 9.02 -9.98
C LEU A 246 16.90 10.50 -10.29
N ALA A 247 17.98 11.27 -10.46
CA ALA A 247 17.93 12.66 -10.88
C ALA A 247 17.32 12.80 -12.30
N LEU A 248 17.70 11.91 -13.23
CA LEU A 248 17.08 11.85 -14.55
C LEU A 248 15.58 11.57 -14.43
N LEU A 249 15.16 10.55 -13.68
CA LEU A 249 13.74 10.26 -13.47
C LEU A 249 13.00 11.50 -12.94
N GLY A 250 13.56 12.17 -11.92
CA GLY A 250 13.01 13.41 -11.37
C GLY A 250 12.85 14.50 -12.43
N SER A 251 13.83 14.67 -13.33
CA SER A 251 13.79 15.67 -14.41
C SER A 251 12.74 15.40 -15.50
N LEU A 252 12.29 14.15 -15.62
CA LEU A 252 11.27 13.75 -16.60
C LEU A 252 9.85 13.90 -16.08
N ILE A 253 9.67 13.94 -14.76
CA ILE A 253 8.37 14.18 -14.14
C ILE A 253 8.09 15.67 -14.23
N PRO A 254 6.99 16.11 -14.87
CA PRO A 254 6.74 17.54 -15.06
C PRO A 254 6.53 18.25 -13.71
N ASP A 255 7.15 19.41 -13.52
CA ASP A 255 7.06 20.21 -12.28
C ASP A 255 5.63 20.66 -11.91
N THR A 256 4.70 20.63 -12.87
CA THR A 256 3.28 20.91 -12.65
C THR A 256 2.53 19.77 -11.97
N ARG A 257 3.17 18.60 -11.80
CA ARG A 257 2.56 17.39 -11.25
C ARG A 257 3.03 17.14 -9.82
N LYS A 258 2.10 16.66 -9.00
CA LYS A 258 2.44 16.25 -7.63
C LYS A 258 3.20 14.92 -7.71
N ALA A 259 4.30 14.83 -6.99
CA ALA A 259 5.06 13.59 -6.89
C ALA A 259 5.42 13.36 -5.42
N MET A 260 5.25 12.12 -4.97
CA MET A 260 5.68 11.68 -3.66
C MET A 260 6.74 10.60 -3.84
N VAL A 261 7.91 10.81 -3.23
CA VAL A 261 8.99 9.83 -3.21
C VAL A 261 8.77 8.88 -2.04
N PHE A 262 8.93 7.59 -2.26
CA PHE A 262 8.84 6.55 -1.25
C PHE A 262 10.22 5.93 -1.06
N GLU A 263 10.74 6.03 0.16
CA GLU A 263 12.03 5.49 0.55
C GLU A 263 11.81 4.37 1.58
N PRO A 264 12.57 3.27 1.52
CA PRO A 264 12.49 2.25 2.54
C PRO A 264 13.13 2.75 3.85
N ILE A 265 12.51 2.44 5.00
CA ILE A 265 13.12 2.74 6.30
C ILE A 265 14.33 1.83 6.54
N TRP A 266 15.54 2.41 6.52
CA TRP A 266 16.82 1.70 6.67
C TRP A 266 16.96 0.83 7.93
N ARG A 267 16.25 1.14 9.03
CA ARG A 267 16.26 0.35 10.27
C ARG A 267 15.70 -1.08 10.10
N GLU A 268 14.79 -1.28 9.14
CA GLU A 268 14.16 -2.59 8.91
C GLU A 268 14.92 -3.43 7.87
N ILE A 269 15.68 -2.79 6.98
CA ILE A 269 16.49 -3.50 5.98
C ILE A 269 17.76 -4.10 6.60
N ASN A 270 18.29 -3.49 7.67
CA ASN A 270 19.50 -3.96 8.37
C ASN A 270 19.33 -3.87 9.90
N PRO A 271 18.53 -4.75 10.52
CA PRO A 271 18.41 -4.78 11.97
C PRO A 271 19.76 -5.15 12.60
N GLY A 272 20.35 -4.22 13.37
CA GLY A 272 21.62 -4.45 14.09
C GLY A 272 22.86 -3.78 13.51
N ARG A 273 22.77 -2.99 12.42
CA ARG A 273 23.88 -2.09 12.03
C ARG A 273 23.78 -0.76 12.77
N GLU A 274 24.62 -0.57 13.78
CA GLU A 274 25.02 0.78 14.21
C GLU A 274 25.90 1.45 13.13
N ALA A 275 25.99 2.78 13.15
CA ALA A 275 26.82 3.55 12.22
C ALA A 275 28.25 2.97 12.17
N LEU A 276 28.81 2.87 10.94
CA LEU A 276 30.07 2.18 10.62
C LEU A 276 31.18 2.41 11.67
N ARG A 277 31.72 1.32 12.24
CA ARG A 277 32.97 1.26 13.03
C ARG A 277 33.86 0.13 12.48
N GLU A 278 35.16 0.21 12.77
CA GLU A 278 36.28 -0.38 12.00
C GLU A 278 36.29 -1.91 11.79
N THR A 279 35.47 -2.76 12.42
CA THR A 279 35.33 -4.19 12.02
C THR A 279 34.14 -4.90 12.69
N ILE A 280 33.34 -5.70 11.96
CA ILE A 280 32.32 -6.62 12.53
C ILE A 280 32.07 -7.86 11.64
N ASP A 281 32.02 -9.05 12.26
CA ASP A 281 31.53 -10.33 11.71
C ASP A 281 29.99 -10.43 11.75
N ILE A 282 29.34 -10.97 10.71
CA ILE A 282 27.87 -11.05 10.64
C ILE A 282 27.38 -12.45 10.25
N GLU A 283 26.45 -12.98 11.06
CA GLU A 283 25.57 -14.12 10.78
C GLU A 283 24.19 -13.61 10.32
N VAL A 284 23.62 -14.20 9.26
CA VAL A 284 22.44 -13.68 8.54
C VAL A 284 21.15 -14.41 8.95
N ARG A 285 20.09 -13.66 9.29
CA ARG A 285 18.68 -14.12 9.21
C ARG A 285 17.76 -13.02 8.66
N GLN A 286 16.85 -13.45 7.79
CA GLN A 286 15.94 -12.65 6.97
C GLN A 286 14.61 -12.41 7.72
N TYR A 287 14.14 -11.16 7.83
CA TYR A 287 12.86 -10.79 8.46
C TYR A 287 11.93 -10.03 7.49
N ASP A 288 10.62 -10.25 7.66
CA ASP A 288 9.49 -9.63 6.94
C ASP A 288 9.52 -8.10 6.99
N ARG A 289 9.16 -7.43 5.88
CA ARG A 289 9.06 -5.96 5.76
C ARG A 289 7.62 -5.50 6.05
N ASP A 290 7.44 -4.48 6.89
CA ASP A 290 6.12 -3.91 7.19
C ASP A 290 5.77 -2.77 6.21
N ALA A 291 4.66 -2.91 5.47
CA ALA A 291 4.20 -1.87 4.55
C ALA A 291 3.75 -0.56 5.25
N ALA A 292 3.50 -0.58 6.57
CA ALA A 292 3.17 0.62 7.35
C ALA A 292 4.35 1.59 7.48
N THR A 293 5.59 1.14 7.25
CA THR A 293 6.78 1.99 7.40
C THR A 293 7.13 2.81 6.17
N TRP A 294 6.49 2.54 5.03
CA TRP A 294 6.70 3.29 3.79
C TRP A 294 5.90 4.61 3.75
N SER A 295 6.22 5.53 4.65
CA SER A 295 5.69 6.89 4.61
C SER A 295 6.69 7.91 5.14
N TRP A 296 6.67 9.10 4.56
CA TRP A 296 7.39 10.24 5.12
C TRP A 296 6.73 10.66 6.44
N PRO A 297 7.51 10.88 7.52
CA PRO A 297 7.01 11.54 8.72
C PRO A 297 6.30 12.86 8.39
N LYS A 298 5.20 13.15 9.10
CA LYS A 298 4.48 14.43 8.96
C LYS A 298 5.29 15.62 9.46
N GLU A 299 6.15 15.39 10.45
CA GLU A 299 6.99 16.40 11.11
C GLU A 299 8.43 15.90 11.18
N ARG A 300 9.40 16.83 11.08
CA ARG A 300 10.81 16.48 11.30
C ARG A 300 11.04 16.07 12.75
N SER A 301 11.92 15.09 12.93
CA SER A 301 12.42 14.69 14.26
C SER A 301 13.62 15.52 14.73
N GLN A 302 14.26 16.26 13.83
CA GLN A 302 15.46 17.08 14.11
C GLN A 302 15.32 18.48 13.50
N PRO A 303 16.04 19.50 14.03
CA PRO A 303 16.04 20.85 13.45
C PRO A 303 16.44 20.89 11.98
N TRP A 304 16.02 21.95 11.27
CA TRP A 304 16.46 22.23 9.90
C TRP A 304 17.94 22.65 9.90
N PRO A 305 18.82 22.02 9.09
CA PRO A 305 20.19 22.48 8.98
C PRO A 305 20.28 23.79 8.19
N LEU A 306 21.29 24.60 8.49
CA LEU A 306 21.62 25.75 7.65
C LEU A 306 22.30 25.23 6.37
N LEU A 307 21.77 25.65 5.22
CA LEU A 307 22.36 25.36 3.92
C LEU A 307 23.26 26.52 3.52
N GLY A 308 24.49 26.19 3.13
CA GLY A 308 25.48 27.14 2.65
C GLY A 308 26.01 26.74 1.28
N TYR A 309 26.71 27.68 0.65
CA TYR A 309 27.54 27.39 -0.50
C TYR A 309 28.90 28.06 -0.35
N ARG A 310 29.94 27.44 -0.91
CA ARG A 310 31.29 28.02 -0.96
C ARG A 310 31.93 27.75 -2.31
N HIS A 311 32.65 28.73 -2.82
CA HIS A 311 33.56 28.54 -3.95
C HIS A 311 34.83 27.83 -3.47
N LEU A 312 35.23 26.76 -4.16
CA LEU A 312 36.40 25.95 -3.82
C LEU A 312 37.59 26.24 -4.74
N ALA A 313 37.38 26.30 -6.05
CA ALA A 313 38.44 26.41 -7.04
C ALA A 313 37.90 26.96 -8.37
N GLY A 314 38.80 27.39 -9.26
CA GLY A 314 38.46 27.91 -10.58
C GLY A 314 38.11 29.41 -10.59
N PRO A 315 37.59 29.93 -11.72
CA PRO A 315 37.30 31.34 -11.89
C PRO A 315 36.04 31.77 -11.11
N GLN A 316 36.13 32.87 -10.36
CA GLN A 316 34.97 33.39 -9.61
C GLN A 316 33.83 33.90 -10.50
N GLU A 317 34.17 34.32 -11.71
CA GLU A 317 33.20 34.73 -12.73
C GLU A 317 33.48 33.94 -14.01
N GLN A 318 32.42 33.36 -14.57
CA GLN A 318 32.49 32.64 -15.82
C GLN A 318 31.24 32.92 -16.65
N VAL A 319 31.42 33.17 -17.94
CA VAL A 319 30.34 33.39 -18.90
C VAL A 319 30.35 32.24 -19.90
N GLY A 320 29.33 31.38 -19.82
CA GLY A 320 29.27 30.14 -20.60
C GLY A 320 30.24 29.06 -20.11
N GLY A 321 30.17 27.85 -20.66
CA GLY A 321 31.01 26.72 -20.23
C GLY A 321 30.50 25.99 -18.98
N ASP A 322 31.24 24.97 -18.56
CA ASP A 322 30.84 24.07 -17.49
C ASP A 322 31.07 24.68 -16.11
N ILE A 323 30.21 24.32 -15.16
CA ILE A 323 30.39 24.59 -13.73
C ILE A 323 30.33 23.26 -12.97
N ALA A 324 31.13 23.13 -11.93
CA ALA A 324 31.11 21.96 -11.08
C ALA A 324 30.43 22.29 -9.75
N VAL A 325 29.47 21.45 -9.35
CA VAL A 325 28.75 21.62 -8.07
C VAL A 325 28.84 20.32 -7.28
N LEU A 326 29.45 20.40 -6.10
CA LEU A 326 29.49 19.34 -5.10
C LEU A 326 28.36 19.53 -4.10
N CYS A 327 27.55 18.50 -3.88
CA CYS A 327 26.46 18.53 -2.91
C CYS A 327 26.80 17.65 -1.71
N GLU A 328 27.36 18.25 -0.66
CA GLU A 328 27.72 17.57 0.58
C GLU A 328 26.62 17.76 1.63
N MET A 329 25.57 16.94 1.48
CA MET A 329 24.42 16.95 2.40
C MET A 329 24.47 15.73 3.30
N SER A 330 24.42 14.53 2.73
CA SER A 330 24.30 13.28 3.47
C SER A 330 25.63 12.55 3.68
N PHE A 331 26.64 12.84 2.86
CA PHE A 331 27.93 12.17 2.89
C PHE A 331 29.03 13.08 2.32
N PRO A 332 30.28 13.00 2.82
CA PRO A 332 31.42 13.73 2.26
C PRO A 332 31.62 13.47 0.76
N THR A 333 32.08 14.50 0.05
CA THR A 333 32.37 14.41 -1.38
C THR A 333 33.87 14.28 -1.66
N HIS A 334 34.24 14.03 -2.92
CA HIS A 334 35.63 13.89 -3.39
C HIS A 334 36.00 15.03 -4.35
N PRO A 335 36.35 16.23 -3.85
CA PRO A 335 36.68 17.39 -4.69
C PRO A 335 37.79 17.14 -5.69
N GLU A 336 38.76 16.30 -5.33
CA GLU A 336 39.89 15.91 -6.17
C GLU A 336 39.46 15.20 -7.45
N LEU A 337 38.46 14.32 -7.38
CA LEU A 337 37.94 13.61 -8.55
C LEU A 337 37.23 14.57 -9.51
N VAL A 338 36.49 15.54 -8.97
CA VAL A 338 35.79 16.54 -9.78
C VAL A 338 36.77 17.52 -10.43
N THR A 339 37.77 17.96 -9.68
CA THR A 339 38.84 18.84 -10.22
C THR A 339 39.66 18.12 -11.30
N ALA A 340 39.90 16.82 -11.15
CA ALA A 340 40.57 16.04 -12.19
C ALA A 340 39.72 15.90 -13.47
N ALA A 341 38.40 15.76 -13.33
CA ALA A 341 37.48 15.63 -14.46
C ALA A 341 37.18 16.97 -15.16
N LEU A 342 37.13 18.07 -14.40
CA LEU A 342 36.80 19.42 -14.85
C LEU A 342 37.82 20.44 -14.29
N PRO A 343 39.07 20.44 -14.78
CA PRO A 343 40.16 21.21 -14.18
C PRO A 343 39.98 22.74 -14.31
N ASP A 344 39.30 23.19 -15.35
CA ASP A 344 39.11 24.62 -15.64
C ASP A 344 37.74 25.16 -15.17
N ALA A 345 36.86 24.28 -14.68
CA ALA A 345 35.52 24.68 -14.25
C ALA A 345 35.54 25.26 -12.82
N PRO A 346 34.76 26.31 -12.54
CA PRO A 346 34.58 26.80 -11.19
C PRO A 346 33.82 25.76 -10.38
N LEU A 347 34.41 25.41 -9.24
CA LEU A 347 33.94 24.39 -8.34
C LEU A 347 33.25 25.05 -7.15
N TYR A 348 31.96 24.80 -7.02
CA TYR A 348 31.15 25.21 -5.89
C TYR A 348 30.80 24.00 -5.03
N MET A 349 30.69 24.22 -3.73
CA MET A 349 30.23 23.21 -2.79
C MET A 349 29.01 23.72 -2.07
N LEU A 350 27.90 23.04 -2.25
CA LEU A 350 26.68 23.15 -1.45
C LEU A 350 26.84 22.25 -0.23
N ASN A 351 26.69 22.81 0.96
CA ASN A 351 26.87 22.06 2.20
C ASN A 351 25.76 22.32 3.22
N SER A 352 25.58 21.34 4.10
CA SER A 352 24.71 21.42 5.26
C SER A 352 25.54 21.67 6.52
N SER A 353 25.02 22.48 7.46
CA SER A 353 25.65 22.67 8.78
C SER A 353 25.80 21.36 9.57
N THR A 354 25.02 20.35 9.22
CA THR A 354 25.11 18.99 9.76
C THR A 354 25.04 17.99 8.62
N VAL A 355 26.09 17.19 8.42
CA VAL A 355 26.08 16.08 7.46
C VAL A 355 25.31 14.92 8.06
N SER A 356 24.19 14.55 7.45
CA SER A 356 23.36 13.45 7.94
C SER A 356 22.61 12.76 6.78
N PRO A 357 22.59 11.43 6.73
CA PRO A 357 21.80 10.71 5.73
C PRO A 357 20.30 10.96 5.88
N ASN A 358 19.85 11.42 7.05
CA ASN A 358 18.46 11.75 7.33
C ASN A 358 18.23 13.27 7.31
N ILE A 359 18.86 14.02 6.39
CA ILE A 359 18.58 15.46 6.25
C ILE A 359 17.17 15.69 5.75
N ILE A 360 16.70 14.88 4.81
CA ILE A 360 15.31 14.97 4.35
C ILE A 360 14.50 14.08 5.30
N GLN A 361 13.61 14.64 6.14
CA GLN A 361 12.81 13.85 7.12
C GLN A 361 11.30 13.97 6.99
N ALA A 362 10.78 14.96 6.26
CA ALA A 362 9.34 15.19 6.11
C ALA A 362 9.03 15.86 4.76
N LEU A 363 7.75 15.98 4.40
CA LEU A 363 7.35 16.58 3.12
C LEU A 363 7.69 18.08 3.06
N ASP A 364 7.50 18.79 4.16
CA ASP A 364 7.83 20.22 4.32
C ASP A 364 9.30 20.55 4.05
N THR A 365 10.18 19.60 4.36
CA THR A 365 11.62 19.65 4.19
C THR A 365 12.00 19.59 2.72
N ALA A 366 11.36 18.69 1.94
CA ALA A 366 11.56 18.63 0.50
C ALA A 366 11.10 19.94 -0.18
N GLU A 367 10.01 20.53 0.30
CA GLU A 367 9.54 21.84 -0.15
C GLU A 367 10.49 22.97 0.24
N ALA A 368 11.05 22.97 1.46
CA ALA A 368 12.05 23.94 1.89
C ALA A 368 13.33 23.90 1.05
N CYS A 369 13.81 22.71 0.66
CA CYS A 369 14.92 22.58 -0.29
C CYS A 369 14.60 23.17 -1.67
N ARG A 370 13.36 23.03 -2.15
CA ARG A 370 12.91 23.66 -3.41
C ARG A 370 12.82 25.19 -3.30
N MET A 371 12.49 25.71 -2.13
CA MET A 371 12.30 27.14 -1.88
C MET A 371 13.56 27.85 -1.39
N ALA A 372 14.66 27.14 -1.14
CA ALA A 372 15.95 27.71 -0.77
C ALA A 372 16.48 28.60 -1.90
N ARG A 373 16.01 29.85 -1.95
CA ARG A 373 16.59 30.90 -2.76
C ARG A 373 17.94 31.27 -2.15
N PRO A 374 19.00 31.44 -2.95
CA PRO A 374 20.21 32.05 -2.44
C PRO A 374 19.85 33.42 -1.82
N PRO A 375 20.48 33.82 -0.71
CA PRO A 375 20.29 35.16 -0.18
C PRO A 375 20.61 36.17 -1.30
N PRO A 376 19.89 37.30 -1.39
CA PRO A 376 20.22 38.33 -2.36
C PRO A 376 21.69 38.71 -2.16
N ALA A 377 22.46 38.73 -3.25
CA ALA A 377 23.85 39.16 -3.21
C ALA A 377 23.90 40.54 -2.54
N SER A 378 24.45 40.58 -1.33
CA SER A 378 24.78 41.84 -0.67
C SER A 378 25.81 42.54 -1.55
N GLY A 379 25.41 43.67 -2.13
CA GLY A 379 26.15 44.36 -3.18
C GLY A 379 27.59 44.69 -2.80
N LEU A 380 28.44 44.62 -3.82
CA LEU A 380 29.64 45.42 -3.99
C LEU A 380 29.50 46.21 -5.29
#